data_AF-A0A444K1K1-F1
#
_entry.id   AF-A0A444K1K1-F1
#
_cell.length_a   1.000
_cell.length_b   1.000
_cell.length_c   1.000
_cell.angle_alpha   90.00
_cell.angle_beta   90.00
_cell.angle_gamma   90.00
#
_symmetry.space_group_name_H-M   'P 1'
#
loop_
_entity.id
_entity.type
_entity.pdbx_description
1 polymer ?
#
loop_
_entity_poly.entity_id
_entity_poly.type
_entity_poly.pdbx_seq_one_letter_code
_entity_poly.pdbx_strand_id
1 'polypeptide(L)'
;MLGIGEKVPDLASLLDFRGVEFIRVSSLGQLPEIANDIDRFIRLTATLGSLEDDQRNDSPVRSIQDLEWARERLQTVRLIKGARRGFQFEELVADIFRQAGGEVTFTDHQNVEASQREADLVLWLNELAYEVGGPVLVECKIFGGGTGSVVKNLEHTIKKLDRWIGSTSAQLALVVFDHDRPHKPPVLSETPRVLAYAAETLIKLIERGTFVVDVSQRRQRAAFGTRTADGAA
;
A
#
# COMPACT_ATOMS: atom_id res chain seq x y z
N MET A 1 -43.20 1.38 -25.45
CA MET A 1 -42.75 1.38 -24.04
C MET A 1 -42.48 -0.05 -23.63
N LEU A 2 -41.22 -0.47 -23.65
CA LEU A 2 -40.81 -1.78 -23.14
C LEU A 2 -39.90 -1.52 -21.94
N GLY A 3 -40.43 -1.79 -20.75
CA GLY A 3 -39.67 -1.75 -19.51
C GLY A 3 -38.93 -3.07 -19.35
N ILE A 4 -37.62 -3.05 -19.56
CA ILE A 4 -36.73 -4.16 -19.21
C ILE A 4 -36.13 -3.81 -17.84
N GLY A 5 -36.87 -4.17 -16.80
CA GLY A 5 -36.39 -4.15 -15.42
C GLY A 5 -35.86 -5.54 -15.07
N GLU A 6 -34.81 -5.99 -15.75
CA GLU A 6 -34.08 -7.17 -15.28
C GLU A 6 -33.23 -6.74 -14.07
N LYS A 7 -33.56 -7.28 -12.90
CA LYS A 7 -32.66 -7.28 -11.75
C LYS A 7 -31.44 -8.09 -12.16
N VAL A 8 -30.36 -7.40 -12.53
CA VAL A 8 -29.04 -8.01 -12.66
C VAL A 8 -28.74 -8.67 -11.32
N PRO A 9 -28.59 -10.01 -11.26
CA PRO A 9 -28.24 -10.67 -10.01
C PRO A 9 -26.92 -10.09 -9.49
N ASP A 10 -26.79 -10.01 -8.17
CA ASP A 10 -25.57 -9.54 -7.51
C ASP A 10 -24.43 -10.51 -7.84
N LEU A 11 -23.72 -10.23 -8.94
CA LEU A 11 -22.63 -11.05 -9.49
C LEU A 11 -21.48 -11.21 -8.47
N ALA A 12 -21.40 -10.33 -7.47
CA ALA A 12 -20.45 -10.44 -6.37
C ALA A 12 -20.72 -11.64 -5.45
N SER A 13 -21.95 -12.16 -5.43
CA SER A 13 -22.35 -13.27 -4.54
C SER A 13 -22.10 -14.67 -5.13
N LEU A 14 -21.79 -14.77 -6.43
CA LEU A 14 -21.82 -16.05 -7.15
C LEU A 14 -20.44 -16.65 -7.47
N LEU A 15 -19.35 -15.89 -7.36
CA LEU A 15 -18.04 -16.35 -7.83
C LEU A 15 -16.92 -15.91 -6.87
N ASP A 16 -16.18 -16.91 -6.36
CA ASP A 16 -14.92 -16.75 -5.62
C ASP A 16 -13.82 -16.28 -6.59
N PHE A 17 -13.96 -15.05 -7.09
CA PHE A 17 -12.99 -14.43 -7.98
C PHE A 17 -11.92 -13.73 -7.16
N ARG A 18 -10.84 -14.44 -6.85
CA ARG A 18 -9.60 -13.76 -6.44
C ARG A 18 -9.05 -13.00 -7.65
N GLY A 19 -8.85 -11.69 -7.50
CA GLY A 19 -8.17 -10.87 -8.51
C GLY A 19 -9.04 -10.29 -9.63
N VAL A 20 -10.38 -10.26 -9.50
CA VAL A 20 -11.26 -9.56 -10.46
C VAL A 20 -11.72 -8.22 -9.88
N GLU A 21 -11.25 -7.12 -10.46
CA GLU A 21 -11.69 -5.76 -10.12
C GLU A 21 -12.89 -5.36 -10.99
N PHE A 22 -14.02 -5.04 -10.36
CA PHE A 22 -15.21 -4.52 -11.05
C PHE A 22 -15.17 -2.98 -11.07
N ILE A 23 -14.76 -2.42 -12.20
CA ILE A 23 -14.76 -0.96 -12.40
C ILE A 23 -16.10 -0.54 -13.00
N ARG A 24 -16.95 0.12 -12.20
CA ARG A 24 -18.21 0.68 -12.68
C ARG A 24 -17.98 2.09 -13.23
N VAL A 25 -18.03 2.21 -14.56
CA VAL A 25 -17.79 3.49 -15.24
C VAL A 25 -19.04 4.36 -15.21
N SER A 26 -18.90 5.57 -14.66
CA SER A 26 -20.04 6.50 -14.50
C SER A 26 -20.27 7.35 -15.76
N SER A 27 -19.25 7.51 -16.61
CA SER A 27 -19.34 8.26 -17.86
C SER A 27 -18.35 7.75 -18.91
N LEU A 28 -18.71 7.85 -20.20
CA LEU A 28 -17.84 7.44 -21.31
C LEU A 28 -16.51 8.21 -21.38
N GLY A 29 -16.42 9.39 -20.76
CA GLY A 29 -15.19 10.20 -20.72
C GLY A 29 -14.06 9.60 -19.88
N GLN A 30 -14.36 8.66 -18.98
CA GLN A 30 -13.38 7.96 -18.15
C GLN A 30 -12.75 6.73 -18.84
N LEU A 31 -13.25 6.36 -20.03
CA LEU A 31 -12.77 5.19 -20.77
C LEU A 31 -11.26 5.20 -21.07
N PRO A 32 -10.59 6.33 -21.40
CA PRO A 32 -9.16 6.33 -21.67
C PRO A 32 -8.29 5.98 -20.45
N GLU A 33 -8.67 6.46 -19.25
CA GLU A 33 -7.96 6.14 -18.01
C GLU A 33 -8.13 4.67 -17.66
N ILE A 34 -9.35 4.17 -17.77
CA ILE A 34 -9.68 2.76 -17.53
C ILE A 34 -8.97 1.85 -18.56
N ALA A 35 -8.86 2.29 -19.82
CA ALA A 35 -8.11 1.54 -20.82
C ALA A 35 -6.64 1.40 -20.43
N ASN A 36 -6.02 2.43 -19.83
CA ASN A 36 -4.64 2.33 -19.33
C ASN A 36 -4.53 1.33 -18.17
N ASP A 37 -5.50 1.30 -17.26
CA ASP A 37 -5.53 0.35 -16.15
C ASP A 37 -5.79 -1.09 -16.63
N ILE A 38 -6.64 -1.28 -17.64
CA ILE A 38 -6.86 -2.58 -18.29
C ILE A 38 -5.59 -3.03 -19.02
N ASP A 39 -4.96 -2.18 -19.81
CA ASP A 39 -3.71 -2.51 -20.51
C ASP A 39 -2.58 -2.83 -19.53
N ARG A 40 -2.51 -2.10 -18.42
CA ARG A 40 -1.60 -2.41 -17.30
C ARG A 40 -1.94 -3.79 -16.73
N PHE A 41 -3.19 -4.07 -16.40
CA PHE A 41 -3.61 -5.37 -15.87
C PHE A 41 -3.28 -6.53 -16.83
N ILE A 42 -3.56 -6.39 -18.13
CA ILE A 42 -3.29 -7.42 -19.16
C ILE A 42 -1.79 -7.69 -19.30
N ARG A 43 -0.96 -6.65 -19.39
CA ARG A 43 0.50 -6.81 -19.48
C ARG A 43 1.06 -7.56 -18.28
N LEU A 44 0.53 -7.28 -17.09
CA LEU A 44 1.02 -7.84 -15.85
C LEU A 44 0.52 -9.28 -15.62
N THR A 45 -0.74 -9.58 -15.99
CA THR A 45 -1.26 -10.96 -15.97
C THR A 45 -0.60 -11.86 -17.01
N ALA A 46 -0.30 -11.34 -18.21
CA ALA A 46 0.47 -12.09 -19.21
C ALA A 46 1.88 -12.45 -18.71
N THR A 47 2.48 -11.58 -17.89
CA THR A 47 3.79 -11.84 -17.26
C THR A 47 3.69 -12.90 -16.15
N LEU A 48 2.62 -12.85 -15.33
CA LEU A 48 2.38 -13.82 -14.25
C LEU A 48 1.98 -15.21 -14.75
N GLY A 49 1.18 -15.32 -15.80
CA GLY A 49 0.78 -16.61 -16.39
C GLY A 49 1.95 -17.42 -16.95
N SER A 50 3.07 -16.76 -17.29
CA SER A 50 4.31 -17.44 -17.69
C SER A 50 5.12 -18.01 -16.51
N LEU A 51 4.79 -17.63 -15.27
CA LEU A 51 5.47 -18.07 -14.05
C LEU A 51 4.74 -19.24 -13.35
N GLU A 52 3.47 -19.50 -13.69
CA GLU A 52 2.67 -20.56 -13.07
C GLU A 52 3.05 -21.98 -13.55
N ASP A 53 3.71 -22.12 -14.71
CA ASP A 53 4.16 -23.42 -15.23
C ASP A 53 5.50 -23.91 -14.61
N ASP A 54 6.25 -23.05 -13.89
CA ASP A 54 7.60 -23.37 -13.43
C ASP A 54 7.78 -23.50 -11.89
N GLN A 55 6.80 -23.21 -11.04
CA GLN A 55 7.05 -23.08 -9.58
C GLN A 55 5.98 -23.67 -8.64
N ARG A 56 5.78 -25.00 -8.69
CA ARG A 56 5.22 -25.77 -7.55
C ARG A 56 6.27 -26.32 -6.57
N ASN A 57 7.54 -25.92 -6.71
CA ASN A 57 8.62 -26.32 -5.81
C ASN A 57 9.46 -25.10 -5.43
N ASP A 58 9.53 -24.80 -4.12
CA ASP A 58 10.51 -23.91 -3.47
C ASP A 58 10.95 -22.72 -4.32
N SER A 59 10.09 -21.70 -4.49
CA SER A 59 10.54 -20.42 -5.05
C SER A 59 11.68 -19.91 -4.16
N PRO A 60 12.93 -19.85 -4.66
CA PRO A 60 14.00 -19.25 -3.89
C PRO A 60 13.57 -17.82 -3.67
N VAL A 61 13.50 -17.42 -2.40
CA VAL A 61 13.34 -16.03 -1.99
C VAL A 61 14.27 -15.22 -2.89
N ARG A 62 13.71 -14.53 -3.90
CA ARG A 62 14.50 -13.71 -4.82
C ARG A 62 15.04 -12.62 -3.93
N SER A 63 16.29 -12.75 -3.47
CA SER A 63 16.99 -11.67 -2.79
C SER A 63 16.93 -10.49 -3.75
N ILE A 64 16.07 -9.53 -3.44
CA ILE A 64 15.98 -8.31 -4.22
C ILE A 64 17.29 -7.58 -3.94
N GLN A 65 17.81 -6.96 -4.99
CA GLN A 65 19.09 -6.27 -5.06
C GLN A 65 19.40 -5.48 -3.78
N ASP A 66 20.68 -5.43 -3.41
CA ASP A 66 21.17 -4.69 -2.25
C ASP A 66 20.64 -3.25 -2.22
N LEU A 67 20.05 -2.87 -1.08
CA LEU A 67 19.46 -1.55 -0.84
C LEU A 67 20.33 -0.69 0.09
N GLU A 68 21.64 -0.91 0.14
CA GLU A 68 22.57 -0.04 0.88
C GLU A 68 22.43 1.44 0.49
N TRP A 69 22.27 1.74 -0.80
CA TRP A 69 21.99 3.10 -1.30
C TRP A 69 20.76 3.74 -0.63
N ALA A 70 19.71 2.96 -0.35
CA ALA A 70 18.48 3.46 0.25
C ALA A 70 18.70 3.82 1.72
N ARG A 71 19.55 3.06 2.41
CA ARG A 71 19.96 3.34 3.79
C ARG A 71 20.79 4.62 3.86
N GLU A 72 21.77 4.78 2.96
CA GLU A 72 22.59 5.99 2.87
C GLU A 72 21.74 7.24 2.55
N ARG A 73 20.82 7.11 1.58
CA ARG A 73 19.89 8.19 1.24
C ARG A 73 18.94 8.51 2.39
N LEU A 74 18.47 7.52 3.14
CA LEU A 74 17.66 7.74 4.34
C LEU A 74 18.42 8.57 5.39
N GLN A 75 19.70 8.26 5.63
CA GLN A 75 20.54 9.06 6.53
C GLN A 75 20.68 10.51 6.03
N THR A 76 20.86 10.69 4.72
CA THR A 76 20.92 12.02 4.11
C THR A 76 19.60 12.79 4.31
N VAL A 77 18.46 12.14 4.10
CA VAL A 77 17.12 12.72 4.33
C VAL A 77 16.92 13.15 5.78
N ARG A 78 17.44 12.40 6.75
CA ARG A 78 17.39 12.76 8.18
C ARG A 78 18.14 14.07 8.50
N LEU A 79 19.15 14.43 7.71
CA LEU A 79 19.92 15.66 7.89
C LEU A 79 19.24 16.89 7.27
N ILE A 80 18.27 16.70 6.37
CA ILE A 80 17.55 17.80 5.71
C ILE A 80 16.58 18.44 6.70
N LYS A 81 16.52 19.78 6.72
CA LYS A 81 15.57 20.55 7.53
C LYS A 81 14.49 21.20 6.66
N GLY A 82 13.30 21.38 7.22
CA GLY A 82 12.20 22.11 6.60
C GLY A 82 11.35 21.28 5.63
N ALA A 83 10.51 21.95 4.85
CA ALA A 83 9.47 21.33 4.02
C ALA A 83 10.01 20.35 2.97
N ARG A 84 11.24 20.56 2.47
CA ARG A 84 11.87 19.67 1.49
C ARG A 84 12.14 18.26 2.03
N ARG A 85 12.22 18.09 3.35
CA ARG A 85 12.49 16.80 3.98
C ARG A 85 11.41 15.77 3.67
N GLY A 86 10.13 16.17 3.71
CA GLY A 86 8.99 15.28 3.43
C GLY A 86 9.01 14.77 2.00
N PHE A 87 9.12 15.69 1.05
CA PHE A 87 9.19 15.35 -0.37
C PHE A 87 10.38 14.43 -0.72
N GLN A 88 11.58 14.70 -0.17
CA GLN A 88 12.74 13.84 -0.37
C GLN A 88 12.56 12.43 0.23
N PHE A 89 11.77 12.32 1.29
CA PHE A 89 11.42 11.03 1.88
C PHE A 89 10.38 10.28 1.03
N GLU A 90 9.37 10.97 0.50
CA GLU A 90 8.42 10.41 -0.47
C GLU A 90 9.14 9.87 -1.71
N GLU A 91 10.09 10.63 -2.27
CA GLU A 91 10.92 10.19 -3.39
C GLU A 91 11.74 8.94 -3.06
N LEU A 92 12.37 8.90 -1.88
CA LEU A 92 13.11 7.73 -1.43
C LEU A 92 12.21 6.48 -1.35
N VAL A 93 11.03 6.61 -0.75
CA VAL A 93 10.07 5.49 -0.63
C VAL A 93 9.61 5.03 -2.01
N ALA A 94 9.31 5.96 -2.92
CA ALA A 94 8.94 5.63 -4.30
C ALA A 94 10.05 4.86 -5.02
N ASP A 95 11.31 5.27 -4.88
CA ASP A 95 12.45 4.61 -5.52
C ASP A 95 12.71 3.22 -4.94
N ILE A 96 12.52 3.02 -3.63
CA ILE A 96 12.60 1.69 -3.00
C ILE A 96 11.56 0.74 -3.62
N PHE A 97 10.32 1.20 -3.80
CA PHE A 97 9.27 0.36 -4.39
C PHE A 97 9.47 0.13 -5.89
N ARG A 98 9.97 1.11 -6.65
CA ARG A 98 10.36 0.92 -8.06
C ARG A 98 11.44 -0.13 -8.21
N GLN A 99 12.44 -0.09 -7.32
CA GLN A 99 13.51 -1.09 -7.27
C GLN A 99 12.99 -2.49 -6.93
N ALA A 100 11.89 -2.59 -6.18
CA ALA A 100 11.17 -3.83 -5.92
C ALA A 100 10.29 -4.31 -7.10
N GLY A 101 10.32 -3.61 -8.24
CA GLY A 101 9.49 -3.91 -9.42
C GLY A 101 8.08 -3.33 -9.37
N GLY A 102 7.80 -2.41 -8.45
CA GLY A 102 6.52 -1.71 -8.37
C GLY A 102 6.42 -0.50 -9.30
N GLU A 103 5.24 -0.23 -9.83
CA GLU A 103 4.92 1.06 -10.44
C GLU A 103 4.44 2.04 -9.37
N VAL A 104 5.04 3.24 -9.31
CA VAL A 104 4.72 4.25 -8.29
C VAL A 104 4.35 5.57 -8.94
N THR A 105 3.16 6.06 -8.63
CA THR A 105 2.62 7.36 -9.04
C THR A 105 2.50 8.26 -7.82
N PHE A 106 3.01 9.49 -7.89
CA PHE A 106 2.77 10.50 -6.86
C PHE A 106 1.35 11.03 -7.01
N THR A 107 0.64 11.21 -5.90
CA THR A 107 -0.62 11.94 -5.89
C THR A 107 -0.31 13.43 -6.02
N ASP A 108 -1.04 14.14 -6.88
CA ASP A 108 -0.71 15.53 -7.21
C ASP A 108 -1.06 16.47 -6.03
N HIS A 109 -0.03 16.83 -5.26
CA HIS A 109 -0.14 17.72 -4.11
C HIS A 109 -0.53 19.16 -4.46
N GLN A 110 -0.47 19.55 -5.74
CA GLN A 110 -0.53 20.95 -6.17
C GLN A 110 -1.94 21.43 -6.51
N ASN A 111 -2.86 20.54 -6.88
CA ASN A 111 -4.19 20.92 -7.40
C ASN A 111 -5.36 20.53 -6.49
N VAL A 112 -5.07 19.97 -5.33
CA VAL A 112 -6.08 19.45 -4.40
C VAL A 112 -6.03 20.24 -3.10
N GLU A 113 -7.18 20.70 -2.60
CA GLU A 113 -7.26 21.40 -1.31
C GLU A 113 -6.59 20.55 -0.22
N ALA A 114 -5.91 21.19 0.75
CA ALA A 114 -5.20 20.46 1.81
C ALA A 114 -6.10 19.49 2.62
N SER A 115 -7.41 19.75 2.62
CA SER A 115 -8.48 18.91 3.20
C SER A 115 -8.74 17.61 2.42
N GLN A 116 -8.38 17.58 1.14
CA GLN A 116 -8.57 16.47 0.19
C GLN A 116 -7.24 15.79 -0.17
N ARG A 117 -6.15 16.04 0.57
CA ARG A 117 -4.90 15.29 0.39
C ARG A 117 -5.06 13.86 0.89
N GLU A 118 -4.90 12.96 -0.06
CA GLU A 118 -5.40 11.60 -0.10
C GLU A 118 -4.23 10.70 -0.53
N ALA A 119 -3.44 10.19 0.43
CA ALA A 119 -2.12 9.54 0.24
C ALA A 119 -1.04 10.42 -0.42
N ASP A 120 0.24 10.03 -0.25
CA ASP A 120 1.37 10.66 -0.93
C ASP A 120 1.74 9.91 -2.23
N LEU A 121 1.53 8.58 -2.27
CA LEU A 121 1.80 7.73 -3.43
C LEU A 121 0.67 6.72 -3.67
N VAL A 122 0.52 6.31 -4.93
CA VAL A 122 -0.21 5.11 -5.35
C VAL A 122 0.82 4.09 -5.85
N LEU A 123 0.79 2.90 -5.26
CA LEU A 123 1.71 1.80 -5.54
C LEU A 123 0.97 0.65 -6.22
N TRP A 124 1.50 0.20 -7.35
CA TRP A 124 1.12 -1.06 -7.99
C TRP A 124 2.30 -2.03 -7.94
N LEU A 125 2.27 -2.98 -7.01
CA LEU A 125 3.25 -4.06 -6.91
C LEU A 125 2.52 -5.38 -7.16
N ASN A 126 2.81 -6.05 -8.28
CA ASN A 126 1.98 -7.16 -8.80
C ASN A 126 1.61 -8.22 -7.76
N GLU A 127 2.60 -8.74 -7.05
CA GLU A 127 2.39 -9.77 -6.03
C GLU A 127 1.47 -9.28 -4.91
N LEU A 128 1.62 -8.02 -4.51
CA LEU A 128 0.79 -7.42 -3.48
C LEU A 128 -0.60 -7.07 -4.01
N ALA A 129 -0.70 -6.50 -5.22
CA ALA A 129 -1.96 -6.16 -5.87
C ALA A 129 -2.84 -7.39 -6.09
N TYR A 130 -2.23 -8.53 -6.44
CA TYR A 130 -2.91 -9.82 -6.53
C TYR A 130 -3.46 -10.28 -5.16
N GLU A 131 -2.65 -10.19 -4.10
CA GLU A 131 -3.04 -10.60 -2.75
C GLU A 131 -4.12 -9.69 -2.13
N VAL A 132 -4.07 -8.38 -2.41
CA VAL A 132 -4.98 -7.40 -1.78
C VAL A 132 -6.17 -7.01 -2.65
N GLY A 133 -6.13 -7.30 -3.96
CA GLY A 133 -7.21 -7.02 -4.91
C GLY A 133 -7.25 -5.56 -5.38
N GLY A 134 -6.09 -4.93 -5.63
CA GLY A 134 -6.03 -3.58 -6.19
C GLY A 134 -4.74 -2.81 -5.87
N PRO A 135 -4.70 -1.50 -6.19
CA PRO A 135 -3.57 -0.64 -5.85
C PRO A 135 -3.45 -0.45 -4.34
N VAL A 136 -2.23 -0.12 -3.91
CA VAL A 136 -1.91 0.17 -2.52
C VAL A 136 -1.63 1.65 -2.36
N LEU A 137 -2.30 2.27 -1.40
CA LEU A 137 -2.11 3.68 -1.09
C LEU A 137 -0.96 3.82 -0.10
N VAL A 138 -0.04 4.77 -0.30
CA VAL A 138 1.12 4.94 0.58
C VAL A 138 1.16 6.36 1.10
N GLU A 139 1.13 6.48 2.42
CA GLU A 139 1.35 7.73 3.16
C GLU A 139 2.76 7.71 3.74
N CYS A 140 3.56 8.71 3.40
CA CYS A 140 4.92 8.91 3.87
C CYS A 140 4.92 9.94 5.00
N LYS A 141 5.48 9.58 6.17
CA LYS A 141 5.54 10.50 7.32
C LYS A 141 6.88 10.49 8.03
N ILE A 142 7.37 11.68 8.36
CA ILE A 142 8.52 11.86 9.23
C ILE A 142 8.01 12.44 10.54
N PHE A 143 8.16 11.68 11.63
CA PHE A 143 7.71 12.10 12.94
C PHE A 143 8.86 12.67 13.77
N GLY A 144 8.69 13.90 14.25
CA GLY A 144 9.54 14.50 15.27
C GLY A 144 9.00 14.26 16.68
N GLY A 145 9.84 14.50 17.69
CA GLY A 145 9.45 14.54 19.10
C GLY A 145 9.85 13.31 19.92
N GLY A 146 9.16 13.13 21.06
CA GLY A 146 9.36 11.97 21.94
C GLY A 146 8.57 10.75 21.47
N THR A 147 8.95 9.55 21.93
CA THR A 147 8.33 8.27 21.54
C THR A 147 6.79 8.30 21.66
N GLY A 148 6.24 8.82 22.76
CA GLY A 148 4.79 8.91 22.94
C GLY A 148 4.10 9.84 21.93
N SER A 149 4.78 10.89 21.45
CA SER A 149 4.26 11.76 20.40
C SER A 149 4.26 11.06 19.05
N VAL A 150 5.33 10.32 18.73
CA VAL A 150 5.44 9.52 17.50
C VAL A 150 4.31 8.50 17.44
N VAL A 151 4.06 7.77 18.53
CA VAL A 151 2.97 6.78 18.62
C VAL A 151 1.61 7.43 18.35
N LYS A 152 1.28 8.50 19.08
CA LYS A 152 -0.02 9.19 18.93
C LYS A 152 -0.22 9.74 17.51
N ASN A 153 0.82 10.33 16.92
CA ASN A 153 0.73 10.86 15.57
C ASN A 153 0.56 9.75 14.54
N LEU A 154 1.27 8.63 14.71
CA LEU A 154 1.13 7.47 13.85
C LEU A 154 -0.25 6.82 13.97
N GLU A 155 -0.78 6.64 15.19
CA GLU A 155 -2.16 6.19 15.41
C GLU A 155 -3.19 7.13 14.76
N HIS A 156 -2.97 8.44 14.86
CA HIS A 156 -3.82 9.43 14.20
C HIS A 156 -3.80 9.28 12.68
N THR A 157 -2.61 9.12 12.10
CA THR A 157 -2.44 8.87 10.66
C THR A 157 -3.13 7.58 10.23
N ILE A 158 -2.94 6.48 10.96
CA ILE A 158 -3.59 5.20 10.69
C ILE A 158 -5.12 5.34 10.70
N LYS A 159 -5.69 5.99 11.72
CA LYS A 159 -7.14 6.23 11.82
C LYS A 159 -7.67 7.16 10.72
N LYS A 160 -6.89 8.15 10.28
CA LYS A 160 -7.25 9.01 9.15
C LYS A 160 -7.30 8.18 7.88
N LEU A 161 -6.26 7.39 7.62
CA LEU A 161 -6.12 6.57 6.42
C LEU A 161 -7.15 5.45 6.35
N ASP A 162 -7.48 4.80 7.48
CA ASP A 162 -8.50 3.74 7.54
C ASP A 162 -9.92 4.25 7.28
N ARG A 163 -10.21 5.51 7.66
CA ARG A 163 -11.48 6.14 7.29
C ARG A 163 -11.53 6.47 5.80
N TRP A 164 -10.44 7.02 5.27
CA TRP A 164 -10.38 7.41 3.87
C TRP A 164 -10.38 6.21 2.92
N ILE A 165 -9.65 5.14 3.24
CA ILE A 165 -9.63 3.93 2.38
C ILE A 165 -11.03 3.33 2.20
N GLY A 166 -11.91 3.46 3.20
CA GLY A 166 -13.32 3.05 3.11
C GLY A 166 -14.14 3.82 2.08
N SER A 167 -13.63 4.92 1.53
CA SER A 167 -14.22 5.68 0.43
C SER A 167 -13.52 5.49 -0.93
N THR A 168 -12.49 4.65 -0.98
CA THR A 168 -11.71 4.36 -2.20
C THR A 168 -11.93 2.92 -2.67
N SER A 169 -11.47 2.59 -3.88
CA SER A 169 -11.41 1.20 -4.35
C SER A 169 -10.25 0.40 -3.75
N ALA A 170 -9.22 1.07 -3.23
CA ALA A 170 -8.06 0.42 -2.64
C ALA A 170 -8.43 -0.40 -1.40
N GLN A 171 -7.81 -1.57 -1.24
CA GLN A 171 -8.08 -2.50 -0.14
C GLN A 171 -7.00 -2.48 0.95
N LEU A 172 -5.86 -1.85 0.66
CA LEU A 172 -4.74 -1.70 1.56
C LEU A 172 -4.12 -0.31 1.42
N ALA A 173 -3.76 0.28 2.56
CA ALA A 173 -2.88 1.42 2.64
C ALA A 173 -1.70 1.14 3.58
N LEU A 174 -0.59 1.80 3.29
CA LEU A 174 0.65 1.71 4.03
C LEU A 174 1.01 3.08 4.59
N VAL A 175 1.39 3.12 5.86
CA VAL A 175 2.07 4.27 6.45
C VAL A 175 3.55 3.94 6.53
N VAL A 176 4.34 4.50 5.61
CA VAL A 176 5.80 4.38 5.66
C VAL A 176 6.34 5.57 6.43
N PHE A 177 7.05 5.30 7.53
CA PHE A 177 7.48 6.36 8.42
C PHE A 177 8.94 6.29 8.81
N ASP A 178 9.47 7.46 9.16
CA ASP A 178 10.76 7.60 9.85
C ASP A 178 10.58 8.47 11.10
N HIS A 179 11.52 8.37 12.05
CA HIS A 179 11.52 9.22 13.24
C HIS A 179 12.93 9.52 13.73
N ASP A 180 13.08 10.66 14.40
CA ASP A 180 14.39 11.20 14.79
C ASP A 180 15.09 10.43 15.95
N ARG A 181 14.47 9.39 16.51
CA ARG A 181 15.02 8.65 17.67
C ARG A 181 15.46 7.21 17.34
N PRO A 182 16.51 6.66 17.97
CA PRO A 182 17.03 5.31 17.70
C PRO A 182 16.22 4.17 18.37
N HIS A 183 14.94 4.38 18.67
CA HIS A 183 14.16 3.39 19.42
C HIS A 183 13.52 2.34 18.51
N LYS A 184 13.31 1.13 19.07
CA LYS A 184 12.50 0.09 18.44
C LYS A 184 11.17 0.69 17.98
N PRO A 185 10.62 0.26 16.82
CA PRO A 185 9.32 0.70 16.37
C PRO A 185 8.32 0.48 17.52
N PRO A 186 7.45 1.46 17.81
CA PRO A 186 6.42 1.25 18.81
C PRO A 186 5.54 0.06 18.44
N VAL A 187 4.92 -0.56 19.45
CA VAL A 187 3.83 -1.53 19.21
C VAL A 187 2.62 -0.71 18.74
N LEU A 188 2.13 -1.01 17.54
CA LEU A 188 1.13 -0.19 16.85
C LEU A 188 -0.22 -0.88 16.79
N SER A 189 -1.29 -0.10 16.93
CA SER A 189 -2.65 -0.51 16.61
C SER A 189 -2.86 -0.40 15.10
N GLU A 190 -2.48 -1.44 14.38
CA GLU A 190 -2.75 -1.56 12.94
C GLU A 190 -4.18 -2.00 12.68
N THR A 191 -4.67 -1.75 11.47
CA THR A 191 -5.93 -2.33 11.00
C THR A 191 -5.65 -3.30 9.84
N PRO A 192 -6.58 -4.21 9.51
CA PRO A 192 -6.42 -5.08 8.33
C PRO A 192 -6.27 -4.32 7.00
N ARG A 193 -6.67 -3.04 6.98
CA ARG A 193 -6.63 -2.16 5.80
C ARG A 193 -5.48 -1.17 5.85
N VAL A 194 -4.87 -0.93 7.02
CA VAL A 194 -3.77 0.03 7.19
C VAL A 194 -2.65 -0.56 8.01
N LEU A 195 -1.50 -0.75 7.38
CA LEU A 195 -0.28 -1.21 8.01
C LEU A 195 0.77 -0.11 8.09
N ALA A 196 1.61 -0.14 9.12
CA ALA A 196 2.67 0.83 9.32
C ALA A 196 4.06 0.17 9.27
N TYR A 197 4.97 0.81 8.54
CA TYR A 197 6.33 0.35 8.32
C TYR A 197 7.32 1.47 8.62
N ALA A 198 8.23 1.22 9.56
CA ALA A 198 9.42 2.06 9.65
C ALA A 198 10.24 1.87 8.36
N ALA A 199 10.78 2.94 7.79
CA ALA A 199 11.50 2.91 6.51
C ALA A 199 12.64 1.88 6.50
N GLU A 200 13.41 1.80 7.58
CA GLU A 200 14.47 0.78 7.72
C GLU A 200 13.95 -0.66 7.71
N THR A 201 12.74 -0.88 8.24
CA THR A 201 12.10 -2.21 8.22
C THR A 201 11.59 -2.52 6.82
N LEU A 202 10.98 -1.56 6.13
CA LEU A 202 10.58 -1.70 4.74
C LEU A 202 11.78 -2.09 3.85
N ILE A 203 12.89 -1.35 3.94
CA ILE A 203 14.12 -1.64 3.19
C ILE A 203 14.57 -3.08 3.42
N LYS A 204 14.62 -3.54 4.67
CA LYS A 204 15.01 -4.93 5.01
C LYS A 204 14.05 -5.96 4.44
N LEU A 205 12.74 -5.70 4.45
CA LEU A 205 11.74 -6.62 3.93
C LEU A 205 11.79 -6.73 2.41
N ILE A 206 12.01 -5.61 1.72
CA ILE A 206 12.18 -5.58 0.26
C ILE A 206 13.47 -6.31 -0.13
N GLU A 207 14.61 -5.98 0.47
CA GLU A 207 15.90 -6.63 0.19
C GLU A 207 15.83 -8.16 0.41
N ARG A 208 15.12 -8.59 1.47
CA ARG A 208 14.89 -10.01 1.75
C ARG A 208 13.84 -10.66 0.87
N GLY A 209 13.12 -9.92 0.02
CA GLY A 209 12.00 -10.47 -0.76
C GLY A 209 10.86 -11.01 0.11
N THR A 210 10.71 -10.55 1.37
CA THR A 210 9.68 -11.05 2.31
C THR A 210 8.56 -10.03 2.57
N PHE A 211 8.54 -8.91 1.84
CA PHE A 211 7.59 -7.83 2.06
C PHE A 211 6.13 -8.27 1.91
N VAL A 212 5.78 -8.98 0.82
CA VAL A 212 4.40 -9.41 0.55
C VAL A 212 3.90 -10.39 1.61
N VAL A 213 4.75 -11.35 2.00
CA VAL A 213 4.45 -12.31 3.07
C VAL A 213 4.22 -11.60 4.41
N ASP A 214 5.06 -10.62 4.73
CA ASP A 214 4.90 -9.82 5.95
C ASP A 214 3.58 -9.04 5.95
N VAL A 215 3.21 -8.42 4.82
CA VAL A 215 1.93 -7.72 4.67
C VAL A 215 0.76 -8.68 4.92
N SER A 216 0.72 -9.84 4.26
CA SER A 216 -0.37 -10.81 4.42
C SER A 216 -0.50 -11.28 5.88
N GLN A 217 0.63 -11.62 6.52
CA GLN A 217 0.64 -12.04 7.93
C GLN A 217 0.18 -10.93 8.88
N ARG A 218 0.61 -9.68 8.68
CA ARG A 218 0.22 -8.56 9.54
C ARG A 218 -1.25 -8.21 9.37
N ARG A 219 -1.78 -8.24 8.15
CA ARG A 219 -3.23 -8.06 7.89
C ARG A 219 -4.06 -9.12 8.60
N GLN A 220 -3.67 -10.39 8.48
CA GLN A 220 -4.36 -11.49 9.18
C GLN A 220 -4.31 -11.29 10.71
N ARG A 221 -3.12 -11.00 11.27
CA ARG A 221 -2.98 -10.71 12.70
C ARG A 221 -3.83 -9.54 13.14
N ALA A 222 -3.91 -8.46 12.37
CA ALA A 222 -4.75 -7.30 12.68
C ALA A 222 -6.26 -7.65 12.64
N ALA A 223 -6.67 -8.57 11.75
CA ALA A 223 -8.06 -8.99 11.61
C ALA A 223 -8.54 -9.90 12.75
N PHE A 224 -7.65 -10.73 13.29
CA PHE A 224 -7.97 -11.66 14.38
C PHE A 224 -7.60 -11.12 15.77
N GLY A 225 -6.59 -10.25 15.86
CA GLY A 225 -6.09 -9.68 17.11
C GLY A 225 -7.03 -8.67 17.76
N THR A 226 -7.96 -8.08 17.01
CA THR A 226 -9.00 -7.20 17.58
C THR A 226 -10.11 -7.99 18.29
N ARG A 227 -10.35 -9.26 17.93
CA ARG A 227 -11.47 -10.05 18.49
C ARG A 227 -11.25 -10.52 19.92
N THR A 228 -10.01 -10.57 20.41
CA THR A 228 -9.71 -11.05 21.77
C THR A 228 -9.90 -10.00 22.86
N ALA A 229 -9.98 -8.70 22.50
CA ALA A 229 -10.19 -7.63 23.47
C ALA A 229 -11.67 -7.44 23.88
N ASP A 230 -12.62 -7.74 22.98
CA ASP A 230 -14.06 -7.52 23.20
C ASP A 230 -14.82 -8.75 23.73
N GLY A 231 -14.14 -9.89 23.93
CA GLY A 231 -14.75 -11.15 24.40
C GLY A 231 -14.52 -11.48 25.88
N ALA A 232 -13.99 -10.55 26.67
CA ALA A 232 -13.62 -10.75 28.08
C ALA A 232 -14.37 -9.79 29.04
N ALA A 233 -15.59 -9.37 28.68
CA ALA A 233 -16.49 -8.61 29.55
C ALA A 233 -17.70 -9.46 29.97
#